data_AF-A0A098TLR1-F1
#
_entry.id   AF-A0A098TLR1-F1
#
_cell.length_a   1.000
_cell.length_b   1.000
_cell.length_c   1.000
_cell.angle_alpha   90.00
_cell.angle_beta   90.00
_cell.angle_gamma   90.00
#
_symmetry.space_group_name_H-M   'P 1'
#
loop_
_entity.id
_entity.type
_entity.pdbx_description
1 polymer ?
#
loop_
_entity_poly.entity_id
_entity_poly.type
_entity_poly.pdbx_seq_one_letter_code
_entity_poly.pdbx_strand_id
1 'polypeptide(L)'
;MAKKLILREFPFIGSATLEARLNILKSQRVELQRKLPSPLYWWQFPGGRKIFWNWLLVQDYLLHGDRPEHQRLLEEYLATLPESR
;
A
#
# COMPACT_ATOMS: atom_id res chain seq x y z
N MET A 1 -4.47 -11.23 -29.01
CA MET A 1 -5.55 -10.67 -28.17
C MET A 1 -4.91 -9.72 -27.17
N ALA A 2 -5.11 -8.40 -27.33
CA ALA A 2 -4.58 -7.42 -26.38
C ALA A 2 -5.33 -7.60 -25.04
N LYS A 3 -4.64 -8.09 -24.03
CA LYS A 3 -5.14 -8.18 -22.65
C LYS A 3 -5.40 -6.74 -22.23
N LYS A 4 -6.68 -6.32 -22.17
CA LYS A 4 -7.08 -5.00 -21.70
C LYS A 4 -6.60 -4.92 -20.26
N LEU A 5 -5.45 -4.30 -20.02
CA LEU A 5 -4.93 -4.04 -18.69
C LEU A 5 -5.96 -3.14 -18.02
N ILE A 6 -6.81 -3.72 -17.18
CA ILE A 6 -7.58 -2.94 -16.21
C ILE A 6 -6.50 -2.39 -15.29
N LEU A 7 -6.08 -1.15 -15.52
CA LEU A 7 -5.19 -0.44 -14.63
C LEU A 7 -5.94 -0.31 -13.31
N ARG A 8 -5.64 -1.19 -12.35
CA ARG A 8 -6.13 -1.04 -10.99
C ARG A 8 -5.55 0.25 -10.45
N GLU A 9 -6.42 1.10 -9.90
CA GLU A 9 -5.97 2.29 -9.20
C GLU A 9 -5.40 1.88 -7.84
N PHE A 10 -4.25 2.46 -7.49
CA PHE A 10 -3.60 2.25 -6.19
C PHE A 10 -3.70 3.54 -5.36
N PRO A 11 -4.84 3.77 -4.68
CA PRO A 11 -5.08 5.03 -3.98
C PRO A 11 -4.17 5.17 -2.75
N PHE A 12 -3.56 6.35 -2.62
CA PHE A 12 -2.82 6.73 -1.43
C PHE A 12 -3.70 7.51 -0.46
N ILE A 13 -3.72 7.09 0.80
CA ILE A 13 -4.48 7.74 1.88
C ILE A 13 -3.57 8.18 3.02
N GLY A 14 -4.00 9.20 3.77
CA GLY A 14 -3.29 9.64 4.96
C GLY A 14 -3.48 8.70 6.15
N SER A 15 -2.57 8.79 7.12
CA SER A 15 -2.61 7.96 8.33
C SER A 15 -3.92 8.08 9.13
N ALA A 16 -4.51 9.29 9.24
CA ALA A 16 -5.79 9.47 9.93
C ALA A 16 -6.96 8.73 9.22
N THR A 17 -6.97 8.75 7.89
CA THR A 17 -7.97 8.01 7.09
C THR A 17 -7.77 6.51 7.23
N LEU A 18 -6.53 6.03 7.26
CA LEU A 18 -6.23 4.63 7.50
C LEU A 18 -6.72 4.17 8.88
N GLU A 19 -6.40 4.93 9.93
CA GLU A 19 -6.82 4.68 11.31
C GLU A 19 -8.35 4.60 11.41
N ALA A 20 -9.07 5.53 10.77
CA ALA A 20 -10.53 5.51 10.72
C ALA A 20 -11.11 4.32 9.93
N ARG A 21 -10.52 3.96 8.78
CA ARG A 21 -11.01 2.86 7.94
C ARG A 21 -10.81 1.49 8.58
N LEU A 22 -9.68 1.29 9.26
CA LEU A 22 -9.37 0.04 9.95
C LEU A 22 -9.90 0.00 11.38
N ASN A 23 -10.44 1.12 11.88
CA ASN A 23 -10.85 1.30 13.28
C ASN A 23 -9.71 0.92 14.26
N ILE A 24 -8.50 1.42 13.99
CA ILE A 24 -7.31 1.12 14.77
C ILE A 24 -6.74 2.36 15.46
N LEU A 25 -6.02 2.13 16.55
CA LEU A 25 -5.28 3.15 17.27
C LEU A 25 -3.96 3.49 16.58
N LYS A 26 -3.42 4.68 16.88
CA LYS A 26 -2.09 5.12 16.41
C LYS A 26 -0.98 4.12 16.72
N SER A 27 -1.03 3.43 17.86
CA SER A 27 -0.05 2.41 18.24
C SER A 27 -0.06 1.21 17.27
N GLN A 28 -1.25 0.74 16.90
CA GLN A 28 -1.44 -0.34 15.93
C GLN A 28 -1.00 0.09 14.53
N ARG A 29 -1.27 1.34 14.13
CA ARG A 29 -0.71 1.89 12.89
C ARG A 29 0.82 1.87 12.90
N VAL A 30 1.47 2.26 14.00
CA VAL A 30 2.94 2.24 14.12
C VAL A 30 3.46 0.81 14.02
N GLU A 31 2.76 -0.17 14.61
CA GLU A 31 3.13 -1.58 14.45
C GLU A 31 3.00 -2.04 12.99
N LEU A 32 1.90 -1.68 12.32
CA LEU A 32 1.71 -1.96 10.89
C LEU A 32 2.81 -1.33 10.05
N GLN A 33 3.21 -0.09 10.39
CA GLN A 33 4.30 0.62 9.72
C GLN A 33 5.65 -0.09 9.88
N ARG A 34 5.89 -0.75 11.02
CA ARG A 34 7.10 -1.54 11.26
C ARG A 34 7.09 -2.86 10.49
N LYS A 35 5.91 -3.47 10.32
CA LYS A 35 5.75 -4.75 9.61
C LYS A 35 5.80 -4.57 8.09
N LEU A 36 5.19 -3.51 7.57
CA LEU A 36 5.06 -3.29 6.13
C LEU A 36 6.24 -2.48 5.57
N PRO A 37 6.88 -2.92 4.47
CA PRO A 37 8.03 -2.22 3.90
C PRO A 37 7.65 -0.91 3.19
N SER A 38 8.48 0.12 3.39
CA SER A 38 8.51 1.36 2.60
C SER A 38 9.46 1.20 1.40
N PRO A 39 9.17 1.81 0.23
CA PRO A 39 8.06 2.71 -0.07
C PRO A 39 6.79 2.01 -0.62
N LEU A 40 6.68 0.68 -0.52
CA LEU A 40 5.61 -0.08 -1.16
C LEU A 40 4.23 0.18 -0.55
N TYR A 41 4.08 -0.09 0.74
CA TYR A 41 2.79 0.02 1.44
C TYR A 41 2.55 1.40 2.01
N TRP A 42 3.64 2.09 2.34
CA TRP A 42 3.60 3.44 2.83
C TRP A 42 4.86 4.16 2.43
N TRP A 43 4.76 5.47 2.34
CA TRP A 43 5.89 6.32 2.07
C TRP A 43 5.73 7.67 2.75
N GLN A 44 6.86 8.31 2.98
CA GLN A 44 6.96 9.62 3.57
C GLN A 44 7.89 10.44 2.68
N PHE A 45 7.44 11.61 2.25
CA PHE A 45 8.30 12.51 1.49
C PHE A 45 9.52 12.90 2.34
N PRO A 46 10.72 12.98 1.74
CA PRO A 46 11.89 13.54 2.42
C PRO A 46 11.57 14.93 2.99
N GLY A 47 11.80 15.11 4.29
CA GLY A 47 11.49 16.38 5.01
C GLY A 47 10.00 16.59 5.34
N GLY A 48 9.09 15.75 4.85
CA GLY A 48 7.68 15.78 5.19
C GLY A 48 7.39 15.06 6.52
N ARG A 49 6.36 15.49 7.26
CA ARG A 49 5.87 14.79 8.47
C ARG A 49 4.71 13.83 8.18
N LYS A 50 4.16 13.86 6.96
CA LYS A 50 2.97 13.09 6.57
C LYS A 50 3.37 11.76 5.95
N ILE A 51 2.72 10.69 6.41
CA ILE A 51 2.84 9.35 5.85
C ILE A 51 1.59 9.07 5.02
N PHE A 52 1.84 8.59 3.79
CA PHE A 52 0.82 8.15 2.85
C PHE A 52 0.88 6.63 2.73
N TRP A 53 -0.28 5.99 2.65
CA TRP A 53 -0.44 4.54 2.62
C TRP A 53 -1.11 4.12 1.32
N ASN A 54 -0.54 3.13 0.63
CA ASN A 54 -1.19 2.47 -0.50
C ASN A 54 -2.34 1.62 0.05
N TRP A 55 -3.55 2.16 0.01
CA TRP A 55 -4.71 1.57 0.67
C TRP A 55 -5.01 0.16 0.14
N LEU A 56 -4.90 -0.04 -1.18
CA LEU A 56 -5.22 -1.32 -1.80
C LEU A 56 -4.26 -2.42 -1.34
N LEU A 57 -2.95 -2.13 -1.31
CA LEU A 57 -1.95 -3.09 -0.83
C LEU A 57 -2.09 -3.39 0.66
N VAL A 58 -2.34 -2.36 1.47
CA VAL A 58 -2.53 -2.55 2.93
C VAL A 58 -3.77 -3.39 3.21
N GLN A 59 -4.89 -3.08 2.55
CA GLN A 59 -6.14 -3.83 2.71
C GLN A 59 -5.95 -5.30 2.30
N ASP A 60 -5.32 -5.54 1.15
CA ASP A 60 -5.09 -6.89 0.64
C ASP A 60 -4.16 -7.71 1.55
N TYR A 61 -3.07 -7.09 2.03
CA TYR A 61 -2.17 -7.71 3.02
C TYR A 61 -2.90 -8.07 4.32
N LEU A 62 -3.79 -7.22 4.82
CA LEU A 62 -4.52 -7.52 6.06
C LEU A 62 -5.52 -8.67 5.88
N LEU A 63 -6.02 -8.90 4.67
CA LEU A 63 -6.95 -10.00 4.34
C LEU A 63 -6.23 -11.31 4.03
N HIS A 64 -5.10 -11.24 3.32
CA HIS A 64 -4.44 -12.39 2.73
C HIS A 64 -3.05 -12.67 3.32
N GLY A 65 -2.39 -11.69 3.94
CA GLY A 65 -0.99 -11.80 4.38
C GLY A 65 -0.06 -12.02 3.19
N ASP A 66 0.97 -12.84 3.39
CA ASP A 66 1.98 -13.16 2.35
C ASP A 66 1.55 -14.27 1.38
N ARG A 67 0.25 -14.38 1.10
CA ARG A 67 -0.28 -15.39 0.18
C ARG A 67 0.01 -15.02 -1.29
N PRO A 68 -0.02 -16.01 -2.21
CA PRO A 68 0.24 -15.76 -3.64
C PRO A 68 -0.66 -14.70 -4.28
N GLU A 69 -1.89 -14.51 -3.80
CA GLU A 69 -2.79 -13.46 -4.26
C GLU A 69 -2.21 -12.06 -4.00
N HIS A 70 -1.63 -11.88 -2.81
CA HIS A 70 -1.01 -10.63 -2.43
C HIS A 70 0.26 -10.35 -3.23
N GLN A 71 1.06 -11.40 -3.46
CA GLN A 71 2.25 -11.31 -4.31
C GLN A 71 1.92 -10.85 -5.73
N ARG A 72 0.83 -11.35 -6.33
CA ARG A 72 0.36 -10.90 -7.65
C ARG A 72 -0.04 -9.43 -7.65
N LEU A 73 -0.71 -8.96 -6.60
CA LEU A 73 -1.08 -7.56 -6.47
C LEU A 73 0.15 -6.64 -6.33
N LEU A 74 1.17 -7.09 -5.60
CA LEU A 74 2.45 -6.39 -5.53
C LEU A 74 3.13 -6.30 -6.89
N GLU A 75 3.16 -7.39 -7.66
CA GLU A 75 3.71 -7.41 -9.02
C GLU A 75 2.93 -6.48 -9.95
N GLU A 76 1.60 -6.47 -9.88
CA GLU A 76 0.76 -5.53 -10.62
C GLU A 76 1.09 -4.08 -10.25
N TYR A 77 1.23 -3.78 -8.95
CA TYR A 77 1.61 -2.44 -8.49
C TYR A 77 2.99 -2.03 -9.00
N LEU A 78 4.00 -2.89 -8.86
CA LEU A 78 5.35 -2.63 -9.34
C LEU A 78 5.39 -2.36 -10.85
N ALA A 79 4.56 -3.07 -11.63
CA ALA A 79 4.43 -2.85 -13.06
C ALA A 79 3.76 -1.50 -13.42
N THR A 80 3.06 -0.84 -12.49
CA THR A 80 2.52 0.53 -12.70
C THR A 80 3.55 1.62 -12.43
N LEU A 81 4.62 1.31 -11.70
CA LEU A 81 5.66 2.29 -11.42
C LEU A 81 6.50 2.53 -12.68
N PRO A 82 6.87 3.78 -12.98
CA PRO A 82 7.78 4.05 -14.08
C PRO A 82 9.10 3.33 -13.80
N GLU A 83 9.59 2.55 -14.77
CA GLU A 83 10.93 1.99 -14.71
C GLU A 83 11.91 3.16 -14.49
N SER A 84 12.58 3.19 -13.33
CA SER A 84 13.63 4.16 -13.10
C SER A 84 14.79 3.84 -14.04
N ARG A 85 14.81 4.50 -15.19
CA ARG A 85 15.98 4.65 -16.05
C ARG A 85 16.93 5.70 -15.48
#